data_AF-A0A195BRA4-F1
#
_entry.id   AF-A0A195BRA4-F1
#
_cell.length_a   1.000
_cell.length_b   1.000
_cell.length_c   1.000
_cell.angle_alpha   90.00
_cell.angle_beta   90.00
_cell.angle_gamma   90.00
#
_symmetry.space_group_name_H-M   'P 1'
#
loop_
_entity.id
_entity.type
_entity.pdbx_description
1 polymer ?
#
loop_
_entity_poly.entity_id
_entity_poly.type
_entity_poly.pdbx_seq_one_letter_code
_entity_poly.pdbx_strand_id
1 'polypeptide(L)'
;MRSLVLYACILIIAPFSSIELKNIKNLIETTRDDIEACQIENNVTYADLYSPEDMITDLPTQLENEEKTRKIGCWIACILKRQNLMEDSNIKEGQIHVRINIEYSDNPREAFMHQIASKCMKQVRDITQECEKSFSLLVCIIKTTYEEQKHQQHEIEKAEMK
;
A
#
# COMPACT_ATOMS: atom_id res chain seq x y z
N MET A 1 -42.19 -28.56 -29.31
CA MET A 1 -41.11 -29.50 -28.91
C MET A 1 -39.85 -28.67 -28.66
N ARG A 2 -39.70 -28.12 -27.45
CA ARG A 2 -38.66 -28.49 -26.46
C ARG A 2 -37.25 -28.59 -27.06
N SER A 3 -36.51 -27.49 -27.00
CA SER A 3 -35.05 -27.53 -26.81
C SER A 3 -34.70 -26.56 -25.68
N LEU A 4 -35.07 -26.96 -24.46
CA LEU A 4 -34.63 -26.38 -23.17
C LEU A 4 -33.66 -27.39 -22.55
N VAL A 5 -32.53 -27.57 -23.21
CA VAL A 5 -31.35 -28.31 -22.71
C VAL A 5 -30.20 -27.43 -23.20
N LEU A 6 -29.72 -26.50 -22.40
CA LEU A 6 -28.48 -26.67 -21.64
C LEU A 6 -28.43 -25.60 -20.53
N TYR A 7 -29.15 -25.83 -19.44
CA TYR A 7 -28.86 -25.20 -18.16
C TYR A 7 -28.62 -26.32 -17.16
N ALA A 8 -27.36 -26.75 -17.05
CA ALA A 8 -26.91 -27.60 -15.96
C ALA A 8 -25.39 -27.47 -15.84
N CYS A 9 -24.96 -26.74 -14.81
CA CYS A 9 -23.73 -26.98 -14.06
C CYS A 9 -22.39 -26.80 -14.79
N ILE A 10 -21.97 -25.55 -15.00
CA ILE A 10 -20.59 -25.14 -14.68
C ILE A 10 -20.64 -23.76 -14.00
N LEU A 11 -21.45 -23.65 -12.95
CA LEU A 11 -21.03 -22.87 -11.80
C LEU A 11 -20.00 -23.74 -11.09
N ILE A 12 -18.77 -23.80 -11.63
CA ILE A 12 -17.60 -24.07 -10.80
C ILE A 12 -17.48 -22.81 -9.95
N ILE A 13 -18.33 -22.73 -8.93
CA ILE A 13 -17.97 -22.06 -7.71
C ILE A 13 -16.85 -22.96 -7.21
N ALA A 14 -15.63 -22.68 -7.66
CA ALA A 14 -14.45 -23.11 -6.94
C ALA A 14 -14.77 -22.78 -5.48
N PRO A 15 -14.64 -23.72 -4.53
CA PRO A 15 -14.75 -23.36 -3.14
C PRO A 15 -13.60 -22.40 -2.90
N PHE A 16 -13.83 -21.09 -3.05
CA PHE A 16 -13.02 -20.07 -2.42
C PHE A 16 -12.97 -20.53 -1.00
N SER A 17 -11.80 -21.02 -0.60
CA SER A 17 -11.68 -21.72 0.65
C SER A 17 -12.10 -20.69 1.70
N SER A 18 -13.17 -20.97 2.45
CA SER A 18 -13.68 -20.02 3.45
C SER A 18 -12.60 -19.60 4.46
N ILE A 19 -11.52 -20.38 4.52
CA ILE A 19 -10.29 -20.16 5.27
C ILE A 19 -9.50 -18.96 4.71
N GLU A 20 -9.24 -18.88 3.40
CA GLU A 20 -8.54 -17.73 2.79
C GLU A 20 -9.31 -16.43 2.98
N LEU A 21 -10.64 -16.45 2.77
CA LEU A 21 -11.47 -15.27 2.97
C LEU A 21 -11.50 -14.80 4.44
N LYS A 22 -11.55 -15.73 5.40
CA LYS A 22 -11.47 -15.41 6.83
C LYS A 22 -10.12 -14.83 7.21
N ASN A 23 -9.03 -15.35 6.66
CA ASN A 23 -7.68 -14.85 6.92
C ASN A 23 -7.50 -13.42 6.37
N ILE A 24 -7.98 -13.15 5.15
CA ILE A 24 -7.95 -11.80 4.56
C ILE A 24 -8.80 -10.83 5.39
N LYS A 25 -10.00 -11.24 5.81
CA LYS A 25 -10.87 -10.39 6.65
C LYS A 25 -10.18 -10.02 7.97
N ASN A 26 -9.62 -11.00 8.68
CA ASN A 26 -8.90 -10.75 9.92
C ASN A 26 -7.71 -9.81 9.69
N LEU A 27 -6.96 -10.00 8.60
CA LEU A 27 -5.83 -9.14 8.23
C LEU A 27 -6.25 -7.67 8.05
N ILE A 28 -7.37 -7.44 7.36
CA ILE A 28 -7.93 -6.10 7.14
C ILE A 28 -8.37 -5.47 8.47
N GLU A 29 -9.08 -6.22 9.31
CA GLU A 29 -9.54 -5.74 10.62
C GLU A 29 -8.35 -5.37 11.52
N THR A 30 -7.35 -6.24 11.65
CA THR A 30 -6.14 -5.95 12.43
C THR A 30 -5.38 -4.75 11.88
N THR A 31 -5.31 -4.60 10.56
CA THR A 31 -4.65 -3.45 9.93
C THR A 31 -5.33 -2.13 10.26
N ARG A 32 -6.66 -2.11 10.24
CA ARG A 32 -7.42 -0.92 10.61
C ARG A 32 -7.20 -0.57 12.08
N ASP A 33 -7.25 -1.57 12.96
CA ASP A 33 -7.04 -1.37 14.39
C ASP A 33 -5.62 -0.85 14.69
N ASP A 34 -4.60 -1.34 13.97
CA ASP A 34 -3.23 -0.84 14.04
C ASP A 34 -3.11 0.61 13.56
N ILE A 35 -3.77 0.96 12.45
CA ILE A 35 -3.81 2.33 11.91
C ILE A 35 -4.38 3.31 12.95
N GLU A 36 -5.53 2.98 13.53
CA GLU A 36 -6.22 3.80 14.52
C GLU A 36 -5.39 3.95 15.81
N ALA A 37 -4.82 2.86 16.30
CA ALA A 37 -3.99 2.90 17.50
C ALA A 37 -2.70 3.72 17.29
N CYS A 38 -2.02 3.54 16.16
CA CYS A 38 -0.83 4.31 15.81
C CYS A 38 -1.14 5.79 15.60
N GLN A 39 -2.32 6.12 15.08
CA GLN A 39 -2.75 7.50 14.92
C GLN A 39 -2.85 8.19 16.29
N ILE A 40 -3.44 7.51 17.27
CA ILE A 40 -3.55 7.99 18.66
C ILE A 40 -2.17 8.12 19.30
N GLU A 41 -1.32 7.09 19.21
CA GLU A 41 0.03 7.08 19.80
C GLU A 41 0.92 8.21 19.28
N ASN A 42 0.77 8.59 18.02
CA ASN A 42 1.59 9.62 17.37
C ASN A 42 0.91 11.00 17.31
N ASN A 43 -0.26 11.16 17.92
CA ASN A 43 -1.06 12.39 17.89
C ASN A 43 -1.26 12.93 16.46
N VAL A 44 -1.53 12.04 15.50
CA VAL A 44 -1.82 12.42 14.12
C VAL A 44 -3.29 12.78 13.96
N THR A 45 -3.54 13.99 13.48
CA THR A 45 -4.87 14.50 13.19
C THR A 45 -5.09 14.63 11.69
N TYR A 46 -6.33 14.94 11.28
CA TYR A 46 -6.63 15.19 9.87
C TYR A 46 -5.82 16.37 9.29
N ALA A 47 -5.49 17.37 10.09
CA ALA A 47 -4.67 18.51 9.66
C ALA A 47 -3.21 18.12 9.36
N ASP A 48 -2.75 17.02 9.97
CA ASP A 48 -1.42 16.46 9.75
C ASP A 48 -1.37 15.58 8.49
N LEU A 49 -2.48 15.31 7.80
CA LEU A 49 -2.45 14.52 6.57
C LEU A 49 -2.00 15.39 5.38
N TYR A 50 -1.20 14.80 4.50
CA TYR A 50 -0.92 15.35 3.16
C TYR A 50 -1.82 14.67 2.14
N SER A 51 -2.24 15.41 1.12
CA SER A 51 -2.78 14.78 -0.09
C SER A 51 -1.66 14.04 -0.84
N PRO A 52 -1.99 13.07 -1.72
CA PRO A 52 -0.99 12.46 -2.59
C PRO A 52 -0.20 13.49 -3.41
N GLU A 53 -0.87 14.55 -3.87
CA GLU A 53 -0.25 15.65 -4.62
C GLU A 53 0.74 16.43 -3.77
N ASP A 54 0.38 16.75 -2.53
CA ASP A 54 1.26 17.42 -1.58
C ASP A 54 2.55 16.61 -1.37
N MET A 55 2.43 15.28 -1.18
CA MET A 55 3.56 14.40 -0.87
C MET A 55 4.58 14.27 -2.01
N ILE A 56 4.16 14.47 -3.26
CA ILE A 56 5.05 14.39 -4.43
C ILE A 56 5.68 15.74 -4.80
N THR A 57 5.28 16.82 -4.13
CA THR A 57 5.92 18.14 -4.22
C THR A 57 7.02 18.32 -3.17
N ASP A 58 7.65 19.49 -3.13
CA ASP A 58 8.61 19.86 -2.09
C ASP A 58 7.94 20.30 -0.77
N LEU A 59 6.60 20.36 -0.70
CA LEU A 59 5.87 20.80 0.49
C LEU A 59 6.32 20.07 1.79
N PRO A 60 6.50 18.74 1.82
CA PRO A 60 6.92 18.05 3.03
C PRO A 60 8.36 18.36 3.48
N THR A 61 9.18 18.95 2.59
CA THR A 61 10.58 19.31 2.87
C THR A 61 10.74 20.72 3.41
N GLN A 62 9.67 21.53 3.37
CA GLN A 62 9.67 22.89 3.88
C GLN A 62 9.80 22.88 5.41
N LEU A 63 10.51 23.86 5.97
CA LEU A 63 10.85 23.90 7.39
C LEU A 63 9.61 23.99 8.28
N GLU A 64 8.59 24.74 7.86
CA GLU A 64 7.29 24.84 8.55
C GLU A 64 6.54 23.50 8.65
N ASN A 65 6.93 22.51 7.84
CA ASN A 65 6.31 21.20 7.74
C ASN A 65 7.14 20.10 8.44
N GLU A 66 8.30 20.41 9.03
CA GLU A 66 9.20 19.40 9.62
C GLU A 66 8.50 18.56 10.70
N GLU A 67 7.75 19.19 11.61
CA GLU A 67 7.02 18.46 12.65
C GLU A 67 5.92 17.56 12.05
N LYS A 68 5.18 18.09 11.09
CA LYS A 68 4.09 17.38 10.38
C LYS A 68 4.65 16.14 9.66
N THR A 69 5.70 16.33 8.87
CA THR A 69 6.43 15.25 8.18
C THR A 69 6.95 14.20 9.15
N ARG A 70 7.55 14.62 10.27
CA ARG A 70 8.03 13.69 11.31
C ARG A 70 6.88 12.87 11.91
N LYS A 71 5.75 13.50 12.25
CA LYS A 71 4.57 12.80 12.81
C LYS A 71 4.04 11.72 11.87
N ILE A 72 3.87 12.05 10.58
CA ILE A 72 3.41 11.08 9.58
C ILE A 72 4.43 9.94 9.45
N GLY A 73 5.72 10.26 9.40
CA GLY A 73 6.77 9.25 9.36
C GLY A 73 6.70 8.28 10.54
N CYS A 74 6.53 8.78 11.75
CA CYS A 74 6.40 7.96 12.95
C CYS A 74 5.09 7.16 12.98
N TRP A 75 3.99 7.72 12.46
CA TRP A 75 2.72 7.00 12.31
C TRP A 75 2.85 5.79 11.39
N ILE A 76 3.49 5.96 10.22
CA ILE A 76 3.77 4.85 9.30
C ILE A 76 4.71 3.82 9.93
N ALA A 77 5.77 4.26 10.61
CA ALA A 77 6.69 3.36 11.29
C ALA A 77 5.98 2.50 12.36
N CYS A 78 5.09 3.10 13.13
CA CYS A 78 4.27 2.41 14.12
C CYS A 78 3.41 1.31 13.48
N ILE A 79 2.73 1.61 12.37
CA ILE A 79 1.89 0.63 11.67
C ILE A 79 2.75 -0.55 11.20
N LEU A 80 3.89 -0.27 10.57
CA LEU A 80 4.80 -1.31 10.10
C LEU A 80 5.31 -2.18 11.25
N LYS A 81 5.64 -1.60 12.40
CA LYS A 81 6.09 -2.34 13.58
C LYS A 81 5.01 -3.24 14.17
N ARG A 82 3.79 -2.72 14.32
CA ARG A 82 2.65 -3.51 14.84
C ARG A 82 2.31 -4.70 13.95
N GLN A 83 2.48 -4.52 12.65
CA GLN A 83 2.32 -5.59 11.66
C GLN A 83 3.55 -6.50 11.52
N ASN A 84 4.57 -6.32 12.36
CA ASN A 84 5.86 -7.02 12.31
C ASN A 84 6.63 -6.82 10.99
N LEU A 85 6.29 -5.82 10.18
CA LEU A 85 6.94 -5.50 8.91
C LEU A 85 8.19 -4.63 9.09
N MET A 86 8.41 -4.08 10.28
CA MET A 86 9.57 -3.27 10.64
C MET A 86 10.04 -3.60 12.06
N GLU A 87 11.36 -3.55 12.27
CA GLU A 87 12.00 -3.62 13.57
C GLU A 87 13.09 -2.55 13.62
N ASP A 88 13.00 -1.65 14.60
CA ASP A 88 13.73 -0.38 14.59
C ASP A 88 13.56 0.33 13.23
N SER A 89 14.65 0.71 12.57
CA SER A 89 14.62 1.25 11.20
C SER A 89 14.81 0.20 10.11
N ASN A 90 14.80 -1.10 10.44
CA ASN A 90 14.95 -2.18 9.46
C ASN A 90 13.58 -2.66 8.96
N ILE A 91 13.32 -2.48 7.67
CA ILE A 91 12.10 -2.98 7.02
C ILE A 91 12.32 -4.44 6.62
N LYS A 92 11.38 -5.31 7.00
CA LYS A 92 11.42 -6.75 6.70
C LYS A 92 10.87 -7.01 5.29
N GLU A 93 11.67 -6.69 4.25
CA GLU A 93 11.31 -6.79 2.83
C GLU A 93 10.62 -8.12 2.45
N GLY A 94 11.16 -9.25 2.92
CA GLY A 94 10.54 -10.55 2.68
C GLY A 94 9.11 -10.66 3.22
N GLN A 95 8.83 -10.07 4.38
CA GLN A 95 7.48 -10.07 4.96
C GLN A 95 6.54 -9.11 4.22
N ILE A 96 7.06 -8.00 3.70
CA ILE A 96 6.27 -7.10 2.84
C ILE A 96 5.83 -7.83 1.57
N HIS A 97 6.70 -8.61 0.93
CA HIS A 97 6.29 -9.39 -0.24
C HIS A 97 5.28 -10.48 0.08
N VAL A 98 5.42 -11.17 1.23
CA VAL A 98 4.38 -12.11 1.70
C VAL A 98 3.06 -11.38 1.92
N ARG A 99 3.09 -10.18 2.47
CA ARG A 99 1.91 -9.35 2.68
C ARG A 99 1.22 -8.98 1.37
N ILE A 100 2.00 -8.59 0.35
CA ILE A 100 1.48 -8.28 -0.99
C ILE A 100 0.79 -9.51 -1.59
N ASN A 101 1.40 -10.69 -1.54
CA ASN A 101 0.78 -11.93 -2.04
C ASN A 101 -0.60 -12.17 -1.40
N ILE A 102 -0.75 -11.88 -0.11
CA ILE A 102 -2.01 -12.10 0.61
C ILE A 102 -3.06 -11.04 0.22
N GLU A 103 -2.68 -9.76 0.19
CA GLU A 103 -3.61 -8.66 -0.07
C GLU A 103 -3.99 -8.51 -1.55
N TYR A 104 -3.11 -8.91 -2.45
CA TYR A 104 -3.26 -8.79 -3.89
C TYR A 104 -3.36 -10.15 -4.58
N SER A 105 -3.67 -11.23 -3.85
CA SER A 105 -3.91 -12.55 -4.45
C SER A 105 -4.93 -12.45 -5.58
N ASP A 106 -4.60 -13.01 -6.75
CA ASP A 106 -5.39 -12.97 -7.98
C ASP A 106 -5.70 -11.54 -8.50
N ASN A 107 -5.02 -10.53 -7.98
CA ASN A 107 -5.14 -9.15 -8.45
C ASN A 107 -4.13 -8.90 -9.58
N PRO A 108 -4.53 -8.35 -10.74
CA PRO A 108 -3.60 -8.03 -11.82
C PRO A 108 -2.52 -7.01 -11.43
N ARG A 109 -2.69 -6.30 -10.30
CA ARG A 109 -1.70 -5.37 -9.75
C ARG A 109 -0.68 -6.01 -8.83
N GLU A 110 -0.77 -7.29 -8.49
CA GLU A 110 0.16 -7.96 -7.58
C GLU A 110 1.63 -7.74 -8.00
N ALA A 111 1.97 -8.10 -9.24
CA ALA A 111 3.32 -7.94 -9.77
C ALA A 111 3.81 -6.48 -9.72
N PHE A 112 2.90 -5.53 -9.99
CA PHE A 112 3.20 -4.10 -9.91
C PHE A 112 3.49 -3.66 -8.46
N MET A 113 2.73 -4.16 -7.48
CA MET A 113 2.97 -3.88 -6.07
C MET A 113 4.31 -4.44 -5.59
N HIS A 114 4.70 -5.64 -6.02
CA HIS A 114 6.05 -6.17 -5.76
C HIS A 114 7.14 -5.25 -6.31
N GLN A 115 6.99 -4.77 -7.55
CA GLN A 115 7.96 -3.88 -8.17
C GLN A 115 8.10 -2.55 -7.42
N ILE A 116 6.98 -1.93 -7.03
CA ILE A 116 7.00 -0.70 -6.20
C ILE A 116 7.72 -0.98 -4.88
N ALA A 117 7.37 -2.05 -4.20
CA ALA A 117 7.93 -2.38 -2.90
C ALA A 117 9.47 -2.52 -2.98
N SER A 118 9.98 -3.34 -3.90
CA SER A 118 11.43 -3.52 -4.06
C SER A 118 12.13 -2.22 -4.47
N LYS A 119 11.54 -1.42 -5.37
CA LYS A 119 12.09 -0.12 -5.78
C LYS A 119 12.22 0.83 -4.59
N CYS A 120 11.15 0.98 -3.82
CA CYS A 120 11.09 1.96 -2.74
C CYS A 120 11.89 1.52 -1.52
N MET A 121 11.92 0.24 -1.17
CA MET A 121 12.79 -0.27 -0.11
C MET A 121 14.27 -0.08 -0.46
N LYS A 122 14.66 -0.29 -1.72
CA LYS A 122 16.02 0.02 -2.18
C LYS A 122 16.36 1.50 -2.04
N GLN A 123 15.42 2.39 -2.35
CA GLN A 123 15.63 3.84 -2.26
C GLN A 123 15.85 4.32 -0.82
N VAL A 124 15.14 3.76 0.15
CA VAL A 124 15.20 4.21 1.56
C VAL A 124 16.18 3.40 2.42
N ARG A 125 16.90 2.44 1.82
CA ARG A 125 17.72 1.46 2.54
C ARG A 125 18.69 2.10 3.53
N ASP A 126 19.35 3.17 3.10
CA ASP A 126 20.47 3.76 3.83
C ASP A 126 20.03 4.85 4.85
N ILE A 127 18.72 5.14 4.93
CA ILE A 127 18.16 6.01 5.97
C ILE A 127 18.22 5.25 7.30
N THR A 128 18.63 5.88 8.39
CA THR A 128 18.77 5.20 9.70
C THR A 128 17.70 5.64 10.70
N GLN A 129 17.20 6.87 10.56
CA GLN A 129 16.08 7.36 11.36
C GLN A 129 14.78 6.69 10.89
N GLU A 130 14.05 6.13 11.84
CA GLU A 130 12.89 5.30 11.58
C GLU A 130 11.73 6.09 10.96
N CYS A 131 11.36 7.22 11.56
CA CYS A 131 10.26 8.03 11.06
C CYS A 131 10.60 8.62 9.68
N GLU A 132 11.84 9.05 9.48
CA GLU A 132 12.32 9.58 8.20
C GLU A 132 12.29 8.50 7.11
N LYS A 133 12.74 7.28 7.42
CA LYS A 133 12.71 6.15 6.50
C LYS A 133 11.28 5.82 6.10
N SER A 134 10.37 5.73 7.08
CA SER A 134 8.97 5.38 6.86
C SER A 134 8.23 6.45 6.06
N PHE A 135 8.50 7.74 6.31
CA PHE A 135 7.95 8.82 5.49
C PHE A 135 8.48 8.75 4.05
N SER A 136 9.80 8.61 3.89
CA SER A 136 10.43 8.49 2.57
C SER A 136 9.91 7.28 1.78
N LEU A 137 9.62 6.18 2.47
CA LEU A 137 9.03 4.98 1.88
C LEU A 137 7.62 5.29 1.34
N LEU A 138 6.78 5.93 2.16
CA LEU A 138 5.44 6.35 1.78
C LEU A 138 5.45 7.26 0.54
N VAL A 139 6.31 8.29 0.55
CA VAL A 139 6.47 9.22 -0.58
C VAL A 139 6.90 8.48 -1.85
N CYS A 140 7.86 7.55 -1.76
CA CYS A 140 8.28 6.77 -2.92
C CYS A 140 7.14 5.93 -3.50
N ILE A 141 6.34 5.28 -2.64
CA ILE A 141 5.20 4.44 -3.06
C ILE A 141 4.16 5.31 -3.79
N ILE A 142 3.78 6.45 -3.21
CA ILE A 142 2.81 7.38 -3.79
C ILE A 142 3.33 7.92 -5.14
N LYS A 143 4.57 8.39 -5.17
CA LYS A 143 5.19 8.92 -6.38
C LYS A 143 5.25 7.89 -7.51
N THR A 144 5.70 6.67 -7.21
CA THR A 144 5.81 5.62 -8.23
C THR A 144 4.42 5.19 -8.73
N THR A 145 3.43 5.13 -7.85
CA THR A 145 2.05 4.81 -8.24
C THR A 145 1.45 5.90 -9.13
N TYR A 146 1.68 7.17 -8.79
CA TYR A 146 1.21 8.31 -9.57
C TYR A 146 1.87 8.39 -10.96
N GLU A 147 3.18 8.17 -11.04
CA GLU A 147 3.92 8.12 -12.29
C GLU A 147 3.38 7.02 -13.23
N GLU A 148 3.07 5.84 -12.68
CA GLU A 148 2.48 4.73 -13.44
C GLU A 148 1.07 5.06 -13.94
N GLN A 149 0.21 5.61 -13.09
CA GLN A 149 -1.16 5.99 -13.48
C GLN A 149 -1.14 7.00 -14.62
N LYS A 150 -0.25 7.99 -14.55
CA LYS A 150 -0.06 8.97 -15.62
C LYS A 150 0.44 8.32 -16.91
N HIS A 151 1.34 7.36 -16.81
CA HIS A 151 1.82 6.61 -17.98
C HIS A 151 0.69 5.83 -18.66
N GLN A 152 -0.10 5.09 -17.87
CA GLN A 152 -1.25 4.34 -18.38
C GLN A 152 -2.28 5.25 -19.05
N GLN A 153 -2.60 6.39 -18.44
CA GLN A 153 -3.52 7.38 -19.00
C GLN A 153 -3.04 7.91 -20.35
N HIS A 154 -1.77 8.28 -20.47
CA HIS A 154 -1.20 8.74 -21.74
C HIS A 154 -1.23 7.66 -22.83
N GLU A 155 -1.02 6.39 -22.49
CA GLU A 155 -1.07 5.30 -23.46
C GLU A 155 -2.51 5.02 -23.94
N ILE A 156 -3.51 5.14 -23.06
CA ILE A 156 -4.93 5.06 -23.44
C ILE A 156 -5.29 6.19 -24.40
N GLU A 157 -4.94 7.44 -24.07
CA GLU A 157 -5.20 8.61 -24.94
C GLU A 157 -4.56 8.45 -26.32
N LYS A 158 -3.33 7.93 -26.40
CA LYS A 158 -2.66 7.64 -27.68
C LYS A 158 -3.36 6.54 -28.48
N ALA A 159 -3.94 5.54 -27.82
CA ALA A 159 -4.66 4.46 -28.47
C ALA A 159 -6.02 4.94 -29.01
N GLU A 160 -6.70 5.84 -28.31
CA GLU A 160 -7.98 6.44 -28.74
C GLU A 160 -7.82 7.44 -29.90
N MET A 161 -6.64 8.03 -30.07
CA MET A 161 -6.31 8.93 -31.18
C MET A 161 -5.87 8.20 -32.47
N LYS A 162 -5.81 6.87 -32.49
CA LYS A 162 -5.43 6.05 -33.65
C LYS A 162 -6.65 5.36 -34.26
#